data_AF-A0A1X7LCY8-F1
#
_entry.id   AF-A0A1X7LCY8-F1
#
_cell.length_a   1.000
_cell.length_b   1.000
_cell.length_c   1.000
_cell.angle_alpha   90.00
_cell.angle_beta   90.00
_cell.angle_gamma   90.00
#
_symmetry.space_group_name_H-M   'P 1'
#
loop_
_entity.id
_entity.type
_entity.pdbx_description
1 polymer ?
#
loop_
_entity_poly.entity_id
_entity_poly.type
_entity_poly.pdbx_seq_one_letter_code
_entity_poly.pdbx_strand_id
1 'polypeptide(L)'
;MKFDYTPIPGEMFVDLSCSYRDVKVLQAYIDKENNRLYATYIDDETAAFVKKPIEEYNGPFFPFFSGFREHRKELDEYYAFYMKILSIVNDFLRAKNYSASFVDIATHLETEHNIKTDIATASLTTLTANNLIFTYKSLQSGEYLSFSKLKIQQENSKLYYGSLAEELKIKSDKISLLVSHGQTVGNYREFILRDLLRKYLPSMFSVATGFIEGFSRQLDIIIYDSLNFSPTFSEGDLVVIQQEAVRAVIEVKTNLNATNLFEALEMFHEISLPGFLSTNLPIFKGIFAFSSEYVNASSISEVIDDFYNKPYYVDSLKSEMTRDILYLYHEITCVCVAKQHCLVTQYAYLKQDESTNLLPILLSVKDHKGLDIQTATFLSRLFDYLDVGYYAKKSSIWNFSNLIRSSTEVQLEKALASAEWIPRTLIGHKGDHASIKERHKLFIKWFRGEISTAEFIKSFIEERPVEGG
;
A
#
# COMPACT_ATOMS: atom_id res chain seq x y z
N MET A 1 -6.30 3.80 -33.10
CA MET A 1 -7.11 4.78 -32.37
C MET A 1 -7.36 5.95 -33.31
N LYS A 2 -8.58 6.50 -33.34
CA LYS A 2 -8.87 7.76 -34.03
C LYS A 2 -8.87 8.87 -32.98
N PHE A 3 -8.23 9.99 -33.24
CA PHE A 3 -8.20 11.14 -32.34
C PHE A 3 -9.35 12.10 -32.69
N ASP A 4 -10.57 11.70 -32.35
CA ASP A 4 -11.83 12.41 -32.64
C ASP A 4 -12.47 13.03 -31.38
N TYR A 5 -11.70 13.12 -30.29
CA TYR A 5 -12.16 13.68 -29.03
C TYR A 5 -12.51 15.16 -29.16
N THR A 6 -13.66 15.53 -28.59
CA THR A 6 -14.15 16.91 -28.50
C THR A 6 -14.23 17.32 -27.02
N PRO A 7 -13.52 18.37 -26.59
CA PRO A 7 -13.55 18.83 -25.21
C PRO A 7 -14.95 19.28 -24.77
N ILE A 8 -15.34 18.93 -23.55
CA ILE A 8 -16.55 19.46 -22.89
C ILE A 8 -16.17 20.21 -21.61
N PRO A 9 -17.04 21.10 -21.08
CA PRO A 9 -16.72 21.93 -19.93
C PRO A 9 -16.32 21.10 -18.71
N GLY A 10 -15.25 21.53 -18.03
CA GLY A 10 -14.67 20.84 -16.88
C GLY A 10 -13.61 19.81 -17.24
N GLU A 11 -13.57 19.31 -18.48
CA GLU A 11 -12.55 18.36 -18.91
C GLU A 11 -11.20 19.04 -19.18
N MET A 12 -10.13 18.30 -18.93
CA MET A 12 -8.78 18.68 -19.33
C MET A 12 -8.37 17.92 -20.59
N PHE A 13 -7.60 18.57 -21.46
CA PHE A 13 -7.20 18.04 -22.75
C PHE A 13 -5.87 18.62 -23.25
N VAL A 14 -5.37 18.08 -24.35
CA VAL A 14 -4.15 18.49 -25.03
C VAL A 14 -4.46 18.73 -26.51
N ASP A 15 -3.92 19.80 -27.10
CA ASP A 15 -3.90 20.01 -28.55
C ASP A 15 -2.69 19.29 -29.15
N LEU A 16 -2.96 18.26 -29.97
CA LEU A 16 -1.93 17.42 -30.57
C LEU A 16 -1.19 18.09 -31.74
N SER A 17 -1.67 19.25 -32.21
CA SER A 17 -0.98 20.04 -33.24
C SER A 17 0.22 20.82 -32.71
N CYS A 18 0.32 20.98 -31.38
CA CYS A 18 1.43 21.70 -30.76
C CYS A 18 2.75 20.93 -30.89
N SER A 19 3.86 21.68 -30.92
CA SER A 19 5.20 21.11 -30.80
C SER A 19 5.39 20.49 -29.41
N TYR A 20 6.36 19.57 -29.25
CA TYR A 20 6.72 19.03 -27.94
C TYR A 20 7.16 20.11 -26.94
N ARG A 21 7.68 21.25 -27.44
CA ARG A 21 8.14 22.37 -26.62
C ARG A 21 6.98 23.18 -26.06
N ASP A 22 5.93 23.38 -26.86
CA ASP A 22 4.86 24.34 -26.58
C ASP A 22 3.56 23.69 -26.08
N VAL A 23 3.50 22.35 -26.14
CA VAL A 23 2.35 21.57 -25.70
C VAL A 23 2.08 21.76 -24.20
N LYS A 24 0.81 21.89 -23.85
CA LYS A 24 0.36 22.11 -22.47
C LYS A 24 -0.99 21.42 -22.22
N VAL A 25 -1.32 21.25 -20.94
CA VAL A 25 -2.65 20.82 -20.52
C VAL A 25 -3.58 22.03 -20.53
N LEU A 26 -4.71 21.88 -21.22
CA LEU A 26 -5.77 22.86 -21.36
C LEU A 26 -6.98 22.41 -20.55
N GLN A 27 -7.70 23.35 -19.93
CA GLN A 27 -8.99 23.07 -19.29
C GLN A 27 -10.12 23.72 -20.09
N ALA A 28 -11.12 22.92 -20.46
CA ALA A 28 -12.31 23.39 -21.16
C ALA A 28 -13.30 24.04 -20.19
N TYR A 29 -13.88 25.16 -20.58
CA TYR A 29 -14.86 25.89 -19.77
C TYR A 29 -15.80 26.72 -20.66
N ILE A 30 -17.07 26.83 -20.26
CA ILE A 30 -18.04 27.73 -20.93
C ILE A 30 -17.99 29.10 -20.29
N ASP A 31 -17.72 30.11 -21.11
CA ASP A 31 -17.87 31.49 -20.71
C ASP A 31 -19.34 31.85 -20.50
N LYS A 32 -19.66 32.41 -19.34
CA LYS A 32 -21.05 32.72 -18.95
C LYS A 32 -21.62 33.93 -19.68
N GLU A 33 -20.78 34.84 -20.17
CA GLU A 33 -21.21 36.07 -20.83
C GLU A 33 -21.60 35.82 -22.27
N ASN A 34 -20.87 34.95 -22.97
CA ASN A 34 -21.11 34.66 -24.39
C ASN A 34 -21.53 33.21 -24.71
N ASN A 35 -21.59 32.34 -23.70
CA ASN A 35 -21.95 30.92 -23.82
C ASN A 35 -21.08 30.14 -24.83
N ARG A 36 -19.84 30.58 -25.05
CA ARG A 36 -18.87 29.90 -25.92
C ARG A 36 -17.88 29.08 -25.11
N LEU A 37 -17.32 28.05 -25.75
CA LEU A 37 -16.35 27.15 -25.16
C LEU A 37 -14.93 27.72 -25.30
N TYR A 38 -14.22 27.83 -24.19
CA TYR A 38 -12.84 28.32 -24.10
C TYR A 38 -11.93 27.23 -23.54
N ALA A 39 -10.65 27.34 -23.90
CA ALA A 39 -9.55 26.65 -23.25
C ALA A 39 -8.79 27.61 -22.35
N THR A 40 -8.47 27.16 -21.14
CA THR A 40 -7.68 27.93 -20.18
C THR A 40 -6.43 27.16 -19.75
N TYR A 41 -5.37 27.92 -19.42
CA TYR A 41 -4.13 27.38 -18.87
C TYR A 41 -3.37 28.48 -18.13
N ILE A 42 -2.34 28.09 -17.36
CA ILE A 42 -1.40 29.02 -16.74
C ILE A 42 -0.15 29.07 -17.62
N ASP A 43 0.28 30.27 -17.98
CA ASP A 43 1.52 30.48 -18.72
C ASP A 43 2.75 30.22 -17.85
N ASP A 44 3.64 29.34 -18.27
CA ASP A 44 4.76 28.88 -17.45
C ASP A 44 5.81 29.98 -17.18
N GLU A 45 5.93 30.98 -18.05
CA GLU A 45 6.91 32.06 -17.92
C GLU A 45 6.39 33.21 -17.06
N THR A 46 5.13 33.60 -17.29
CA THR A 46 4.52 34.77 -16.66
C THR A 46 3.65 34.43 -15.45
N ALA A 47 3.34 33.15 -15.24
CA ALA A 47 2.31 32.67 -14.32
C ALA A 47 0.92 33.28 -14.56
N ALA A 48 0.70 33.89 -15.73
CA ALA A 48 -0.56 34.54 -16.07
C ALA A 48 -1.60 33.50 -16.47
N PHE A 49 -2.85 33.75 -16.10
CA PHE A 49 -3.97 32.95 -16.58
C PHE A 49 -4.29 33.34 -18.03
N VAL A 50 -4.21 32.36 -18.93
CA VAL A 50 -4.51 32.54 -20.34
C VAL A 50 -5.85 31.89 -20.66
N LYS A 51 -6.66 32.59 -21.47
CA LYS A 51 -7.97 32.15 -21.93
C LYS A 51 -8.08 32.40 -23.44
N LYS A 52 -8.41 31.36 -24.21
CA LYS A 52 -8.62 31.45 -25.66
C LYS A 52 -9.83 30.62 -26.12
N PRO A 53 -10.63 31.08 -27.09
CA PRO A 53 -11.69 30.28 -27.69
C PRO A 53 -11.12 28.95 -28.21
N ILE A 54 -11.87 27.86 -28.09
CA ILE A 54 -11.39 26.54 -28.57
C ILE A 54 -11.15 26.55 -30.09
N GLU A 55 -11.88 27.38 -30.83
CA GLU A 55 -11.76 27.49 -32.29
C GLU A 55 -10.42 28.10 -32.75
N GLU A 56 -9.64 28.69 -31.85
CA GLU A 56 -8.28 29.16 -32.13
C GLU A 56 -7.23 28.02 -32.05
N TYR A 57 -7.62 26.83 -31.59
CA TYR A 57 -6.76 25.65 -31.54
C TYR A 57 -7.01 24.76 -32.76
N ASN A 58 -5.95 24.17 -33.31
CA ASN A 58 -6.06 23.44 -34.58
C ASN A 58 -6.56 22.01 -34.39
N GLY A 59 -6.27 21.41 -33.23
CA GLY A 59 -6.52 19.98 -33.00
C GLY A 59 -5.71 19.07 -33.93
N PRO A 60 -5.93 17.74 -33.89
CA PRO A 60 -6.91 17.03 -33.06
C PRO A 60 -6.61 17.12 -31.56
N PHE A 61 -7.61 16.88 -30.73
CA PHE A 61 -7.48 16.93 -29.27
C PHE A 61 -7.33 15.54 -28.66
N PHE A 62 -6.70 15.48 -27.50
CA PHE A 62 -6.61 14.28 -26.67
C PHE A 62 -7.04 14.58 -25.22
N PRO A 63 -7.90 13.77 -24.58
CA PRO A 63 -8.31 13.96 -23.20
C PRO A 63 -7.12 13.75 -22.25
N PHE A 64 -6.90 14.69 -21.33
CA PHE A 64 -5.81 14.61 -20.36
C PHE A 64 -6.24 14.00 -19.03
N PHE A 65 -5.58 12.92 -18.61
CA PHE A 65 -5.97 12.16 -17.44
C PHE A 65 -5.17 12.59 -16.19
N SER A 66 -5.80 13.41 -15.33
CA SER A 66 -5.30 13.70 -13.98
C SER A 66 -6.43 13.86 -12.96
N GLY A 67 -6.27 13.31 -11.76
CA GLY A 67 -7.21 13.51 -10.63
C GLY A 67 -8.52 12.71 -10.72
N PHE A 68 -9.50 13.10 -9.90
CA PHE A 68 -10.87 12.54 -9.91
C PHE A 68 -11.62 13.08 -11.13
N ARG A 69 -12.18 12.18 -11.95
CA ARG A 69 -13.05 12.50 -13.08
C ARG A 69 -14.48 12.04 -12.82
N GLU A 70 -15.45 12.80 -13.31
CA GLU A 70 -16.77 12.25 -13.60
C GLU A 70 -16.63 11.14 -14.65
N HIS A 71 -17.17 9.97 -14.35
CA HIS A 71 -16.98 8.77 -15.17
C HIS A 71 -17.73 8.89 -16.50
N ARG A 72 -16.97 9.11 -17.59
CA ARG A 72 -17.44 9.01 -18.96
C ARG A 72 -16.90 7.75 -19.62
N LYS A 73 -17.79 6.78 -19.87
CA LYS A 73 -17.46 5.51 -20.53
C LYS A 73 -16.82 5.72 -21.91
N GLU A 74 -17.12 6.81 -22.61
CA GLU A 74 -16.52 7.08 -23.93
C GLU A 74 -15.00 7.34 -23.86
N LEU A 75 -14.47 7.65 -22.67
CA LEU A 75 -13.06 7.93 -22.47
C LEU A 75 -12.27 6.70 -22.00
N ASP A 76 -12.92 5.56 -21.76
CA ASP A 76 -12.27 4.34 -21.27
C ASP A 76 -11.21 3.84 -22.26
N GLU A 77 -11.49 3.87 -23.57
CA GLU A 77 -10.51 3.50 -24.60
C GLU A 77 -9.31 4.46 -24.62
N TYR A 78 -9.57 5.77 -24.48
CA TYR A 78 -8.51 6.77 -24.40
C TYR A 78 -7.65 6.60 -23.15
N TYR A 79 -8.27 6.28 -22.01
CA TYR A 79 -7.58 6.05 -20.75
C TYR A 79 -6.72 4.79 -20.80
N ALA A 80 -7.28 3.68 -21.25
CA ALA A 80 -6.55 2.42 -21.42
C ALA A 80 -5.35 2.60 -22.37
N PHE A 81 -5.55 3.34 -23.46
CA PHE A 81 -4.47 3.68 -24.39
C PHE A 81 -3.40 4.56 -23.73
N TYR A 82 -3.79 5.65 -23.07
CA TYR A 82 -2.87 6.55 -22.36
C TYR A 82 -2.03 5.80 -21.33
N MET A 83 -2.66 4.97 -20.49
CA MET A 83 -1.99 4.19 -19.46
C MET A 83 -1.02 3.17 -20.06
N LYS A 84 -1.38 2.53 -21.18
CA LYS A 84 -0.49 1.63 -21.92
C LYS A 84 0.76 2.36 -22.41
N ILE A 85 0.60 3.49 -23.10
CA ILE A 85 1.75 4.25 -23.62
C ILE A 85 2.60 4.81 -22.49
N LEU A 86 1.97 5.38 -21.45
CA LEU A 86 2.65 5.88 -20.26
C LEU A 86 3.52 4.79 -19.61
N SER A 87 3.03 3.55 -19.51
CA SER A 87 3.82 2.44 -18.97
C SER A 87 5.05 2.14 -19.84
N ILE A 88 4.86 1.98 -21.15
CA ILE A 88 5.94 1.67 -22.10
C ILE A 88 7.02 2.75 -22.06
N VAL A 89 6.64 4.02 -22.17
CA VAL A 89 7.59 5.14 -22.19
C VAL A 89 8.31 5.28 -20.84
N ASN A 90 7.63 5.06 -19.72
CA ASN A 90 8.28 5.04 -18.41
C ASN A 90 9.36 3.95 -18.32
N ASP A 91 9.07 2.74 -18.79
CA ASP A 91 10.02 1.63 -18.74
C ASP A 91 11.21 1.85 -19.68
N PHE A 92 10.95 2.38 -20.88
CA PHE A 92 12.01 2.79 -21.80
C PHE A 92 12.92 3.87 -21.21
N LEU A 93 12.36 4.92 -20.61
CA LEU A 93 13.14 5.98 -19.99
C LEU A 93 13.95 5.46 -18.79
N ARG A 94 13.42 4.56 -17.96
CA ARG A 94 14.20 3.91 -16.88
C ARG A 94 15.44 3.22 -17.41
N ALA A 95 15.31 2.47 -18.50
CA ALA A 95 16.44 1.78 -19.15
C ALA A 95 17.47 2.75 -19.77
N LYS A 96 17.13 4.03 -19.93
CA LYS A 96 17.96 5.08 -20.51
C LYS A 96 18.34 6.17 -19.49
N ASN A 97 18.41 5.85 -18.19
CA ASN A 97 18.73 6.81 -17.13
C ASN A 97 17.81 8.04 -17.13
N TYR A 98 16.51 7.79 -17.31
CA TYR A 98 15.40 8.74 -17.25
C TYR A 98 15.36 9.81 -18.35
N SER A 99 16.10 9.64 -19.45
CA SER A 99 16.12 10.57 -20.57
C SER A 99 16.41 9.88 -21.90
N ALA A 100 15.62 10.16 -22.93
CA ALA A 100 15.86 9.66 -24.29
C ALA A 100 15.34 10.63 -25.36
N SER A 101 15.85 10.52 -26.59
CA SER A 101 15.38 11.36 -27.69
C SER A 101 13.95 10.97 -28.08
N PHE A 102 13.14 11.93 -28.55
CA PHE A 102 11.79 11.62 -29.04
C PHE A 102 11.82 10.60 -30.19
N VAL A 103 12.85 10.66 -31.03
CA VAL A 103 13.06 9.73 -32.16
C VAL A 103 13.26 8.30 -31.68
N ASP A 104 14.12 8.10 -30.67
CA ASP A 104 14.37 6.77 -30.11
C ASP A 104 13.11 6.18 -29.47
N ILE A 105 12.36 7.01 -28.73
CA ILE A 105 11.13 6.57 -28.08
C ILE A 105 10.08 6.21 -29.14
N ALA A 106 9.89 7.04 -30.18
CA ALA A 106 8.95 6.75 -31.26
C ALA A 106 9.32 5.47 -32.01
N THR A 107 10.61 5.27 -32.30
CA THR A 107 11.12 4.05 -32.94
C THR A 107 10.85 2.82 -32.08
N HIS A 108 11.04 2.91 -30.76
CA HIS A 108 10.73 1.82 -29.84
C HIS A 108 9.24 1.49 -29.79
N LEU A 109 8.37 2.51 -29.79
CA LEU A 109 6.91 2.33 -29.84
C LEU A 109 6.46 1.64 -31.15
N GLU A 110 7.08 1.99 -32.27
CA GLU A 110 6.80 1.37 -33.57
C GLU A 110 7.25 -0.07 -33.65
N THR A 111 8.53 -0.31 -33.34
CA THR A 111 9.19 -1.60 -33.59
C THR A 111 8.81 -2.67 -32.57
N GLU A 112 8.77 -2.33 -31.28
CA GLU A 112 8.53 -3.29 -30.20
C GLU A 112 7.05 -3.41 -29.82
N HIS A 113 6.24 -2.39 -30.12
CA HIS A 113 4.85 -2.32 -29.69
C HIS A 113 3.82 -2.10 -30.82
N ASN A 114 4.27 -2.07 -32.08
CA ASN A 114 3.43 -1.92 -33.27
C ASN A 114 2.54 -0.66 -33.24
N ILE A 115 3.01 0.42 -32.64
CA ILE A 115 2.31 1.71 -32.61
C ILE A 115 2.76 2.54 -33.80
N LYS A 116 1.84 2.92 -34.68
CA LYS A 116 2.16 3.74 -35.87
C LYS A 116 2.79 5.08 -35.50
N THR A 117 3.64 5.61 -36.38
CA THR A 117 4.42 6.85 -36.19
C THR A 117 3.57 8.07 -35.83
N ASP A 118 2.45 8.26 -36.51
CA ASP A 118 1.49 9.34 -36.25
C ASP A 118 0.89 9.24 -34.85
N ILE A 119 0.53 8.02 -34.44
CA ILE A 119 0.01 7.72 -33.11
C ILE A 119 1.10 7.87 -32.04
N ALA A 120 2.33 7.43 -32.31
CA ALA A 120 3.47 7.57 -31.41
C ALA A 120 3.77 9.05 -31.13
N THR A 121 3.82 9.87 -32.18
CA THR A 121 4.01 11.33 -32.11
C THR A 121 2.94 11.97 -31.25
N ALA A 122 1.66 11.74 -31.55
CA ALA A 122 0.54 12.26 -30.76
C ALA A 122 0.59 11.82 -29.28
N SER A 123 1.00 10.57 -29.03
CA SER A 123 1.13 10.05 -27.66
C SER A 123 2.26 10.74 -26.92
N LEU A 124 3.40 10.97 -27.57
CA LEU A 124 4.54 11.68 -26.98
C LEU A 124 4.20 13.15 -26.72
N THR A 125 3.44 13.82 -27.60
CA THR A 125 2.89 15.17 -27.38
C THR A 125 2.02 15.19 -26.14
N THR A 126 1.11 14.23 -26.02
CA THR A 126 0.22 14.10 -24.83
C THR A 126 1.00 13.86 -23.54
N LEU A 127 2.00 12.97 -23.56
CA LEU A 127 2.83 12.71 -22.39
C LEU A 127 3.67 13.93 -22.00
N THR A 128 4.23 14.64 -22.98
CA THR A 128 5.07 15.82 -22.75
C THR A 128 4.29 16.94 -22.05
N ALA A 129 3.00 17.10 -22.36
CA ALA A 129 2.11 18.03 -21.65
C ALA A 129 2.04 17.77 -20.13
N ASN A 130 2.31 16.54 -19.69
CA ASN A 130 2.31 16.19 -18.26
C ASN A 130 3.64 16.60 -17.58
N ASN A 131 3.79 17.89 -17.32
CA ASN A 131 4.98 18.47 -16.69
C ASN A 131 5.24 17.98 -15.25
N LEU A 132 4.27 17.31 -14.61
CA LEU A 132 4.49 16.64 -13.31
C LEU A 132 5.35 15.39 -13.46
N ILE A 133 5.22 14.67 -14.59
CA ILE A 133 5.92 13.41 -14.83
C ILE A 133 7.12 13.61 -15.76
N PHE A 134 6.97 14.45 -16.78
CA PHE A 134 7.95 14.61 -17.86
C PHE A 134 8.49 16.03 -17.97
N THR A 135 9.57 16.18 -18.71
CA THR A 135 10.19 17.45 -19.04
C THR A 135 10.81 17.36 -20.43
N TYR A 136 10.45 18.33 -21.28
CA TYR A 136 11.06 18.54 -22.58
C TYR A 136 12.48 19.12 -22.43
N LYS A 137 13.42 18.67 -23.26
CA LYS A 137 14.75 19.27 -23.39
C LYS A 137 15.15 19.38 -24.86
N SER A 138 15.71 20.52 -25.25
CA SER A 138 16.34 20.72 -26.54
C SER A 138 17.86 20.71 -26.37
N LEU A 139 18.55 19.85 -27.11
CA LEU A 139 20.00 19.73 -27.17
C LEU A 139 20.46 19.86 -28.63
N GLN A 140 21.76 20.09 -28.85
CA GLN A 140 22.32 20.11 -30.22
C GLN A 140 22.08 18.79 -30.98
N SER A 141 21.99 17.68 -30.26
CA SER A 141 21.72 16.33 -30.81
C SER A 141 20.24 16.05 -31.09
N GLY A 142 19.33 16.96 -30.74
CA GLY A 142 17.89 16.81 -30.98
C GLY A 142 17.03 17.12 -29.75
N GLU A 143 15.77 16.69 -29.81
CA GLU A 143 14.78 16.90 -28.76
C GLU A 143 14.60 15.65 -27.91
N TYR A 144 14.43 15.83 -26.61
CA TYR A 144 14.43 14.77 -25.61
C TYR A 144 13.22 14.87 -24.69
N LEU A 145 12.68 13.71 -24.34
CA LEU A 145 11.77 13.54 -23.22
C LEU A 145 12.56 13.01 -22.02
N SER A 146 12.42 13.65 -20.88
CA SER A 146 13.01 13.20 -19.62
C SER A 146 11.95 13.08 -18.54
N PHE A 147 12.21 12.30 -17.49
CA PHE A 147 11.45 12.46 -16.26
C PHE A 147 11.68 13.83 -15.65
N SER A 148 10.61 14.39 -15.07
CA SER A 148 10.67 15.60 -14.25
C SER A 148 11.52 15.37 -12.99
N LYS A 149 11.97 16.45 -12.35
CA LYS A 149 12.69 16.35 -11.06
C LYS A 149 11.86 15.62 -10.00
N LEU A 150 10.56 15.91 -9.94
CA LEU A 150 9.62 15.27 -9.02
C LEU A 150 9.51 13.77 -9.29
N LYS A 151 9.40 13.38 -10.56
CA LYS A 151 9.34 11.98 -10.97
C LYS A 151 10.64 11.24 -10.67
N ILE A 152 11.81 11.84 -10.94
CA ILE A 152 13.11 11.25 -10.60
C ILE A 152 13.23 11.03 -9.08
N GLN A 153 12.82 12.02 -8.27
CA GLN A 153 12.81 11.87 -6.81
C GLN A 153 11.92 10.71 -6.36
N GLN A 154 10.75 10.55 -6.98
CA GLN A 154 9.87 9.40 -6.73
C GLN A 154 10.51 8.07 -7.13
N GLU A 155 11.16 7.97 -8.30
CA GLU A 155 11.84 6.75 -8.73
C GLU A 155 13.03 6.39 -7.83
N ASN A 156 13.83 7.38 -7.42
CA ASN A 156 14.93 7.16 -6.48
C ASN A 156 14.45 6.69 -5.12
N SER A 157 13.34 7.26 -4.62
CA SER A 157 12.70 6.81 -3.38
C SER A 157 12.32 5.33 -3.49
N LYS A 158 11.68 4.92 -4.59
CA LYS A 158 11.32 3.50 -4.83
C LYS A 158 12.53 2.58 -4.81
N LEU A 159 13.60 2.96 -5.50
CA LEU A 159 14.83 2.17 -5.53
C LEU A 159 15.45 2.04 -4.14
N TYR A 160 15.50 3.14 -3.38
CA TYR A 160 16.02 3.13 -2.01
C TYR A 160 15.20 2.20 -1.11
N TYR A 161 13.89 2.36 -1.06
CA TYR A 161 13.04 1.53 -0.20
C TYR A 161 12.97 0.07 -0.67
N GLY A 162 13.01 -0.19 -1.98
CA GLY A 162 13.14 -1.53 -2.53
C GLY A 162 14.48 -2.20 -2.20
N SER A 163 15.55 -1.41 -2.04
CA SER A 163 16.89 -1.94 -1.70
C SER A 163 17.00 -2.46 -0.26
N LEU A 164 16.11 -2.05 0.66
CA LEU A 164 16.13 -2.51 2.05
C LEU A 164 15.94 -4.02 2.17
N ALA A 165 15.09 -4.58 1.33
CA ALA A 165 14.85 -6.01 1.32
C ALA A 165 15.99 -6.79 0.65
N GLU A 166 16.62 -6.20 -0.38
CA GLU A 166 17.87 -6.72 -0.93
C GLU A 166 18.95 -6.78 0.15
N GLU A 167 19.08 -5.73 0.97
CA GLU A 167 20.03 -5.69 2.08
C GLU A 167 19.77 -6.82 3.08
N LEU A 168 18.51 -7.02 3.51
CA LEU A 168 18.12 -8.12 4.40
C LEU A 168 18.48 -9.47 3.80
N LYS A 169 18.13 -9.70 2.53
CA LYS A 169 18.39 -10.95 1.83
C LYS A 169 19.88 -11.22 1.71
N ILE A 170 20.68 -10.26 1.24
CA ILE A 170 22.13 -10.40 1.10
C ILE A 170 22.77 -10.74 2.45
N LYS A 171 22.37 -10.06 3.53
CA LYS A 171 22.87 -10.36 4.88
C LYS A 171 22.51 -11.80 5.30
N SER A 172 21.26 -12.20 5.13
CA SER A 172 20.76 -13.56 5.41
C SER A 172 21.51 -14.64 4.61
N ASP A 173 21.76 -14.39 3.33
CA ASP A 173 22.40 -15.38 2.44
C ASP A 173 23.87 -15.55 2.82
N LYS A 174 24.57 -14.46 3.14
CA LYS A 174 25.98 -14.49 3.58
C LYS A 174 26.20 -15.35 4.82
N ILE A 175 25.33 -15.27 5.83
CA ILE A 175 25.51 -16.10 7.04
C ILE A 175 25.32 -17.59 6.72
N SER A 176 24.42 -17.92 5.80
CA SER A 176 24.11 -19.30 5.41
C SER A 176 25.27 -19.97 4.64
N LEU A 177 26.17 -19.18 4.06
CA LEU A 177 27.40 -19.69 3.42
C LEU A 177 28.48 -20.11 4.43
N LEU A 178 28.43 -19.56 5.65
CA LEU A 178 29.46 -19.77 6.68
C LEU A 178 28.98 -20.66 7.82
N VAL A 179 27.67 -20.71 8.07
CA VAL A 179 27.07 -21.41 9.22
C VAL A 179 25.96 -22.32 8.75
N SER A 180 26.09 -23.62 9.05
CA SER A 180 25.05 -24.63 8.78
C SER A 180 24.10 -24.89 9.95
N HIS A 181 24.36 -24.28 11.12
CA HIS A 181 23.51 -24.43 12.31
C HIS A 181 22.24 -23.58 12.18
N GLY A 182 21.10 -24.24 11.94
CA GLY A 182 19.83 -23.58 11.60
C GLY A 182 19.36 -22.53 12.61
N GLN A 183 19.47 -22.80 13.92
CA GLN A 183 19.08 -21.85 14.95
C GLN A 183 19.95 -20.58 14.94
N THR A 184 21.25 -20.70 14.69
CA THR A 184 22.13 -19.53 14.61
C THR A 184 21.77 -18.65 13.41
N VAL A 185 21.45 -19.27 12.27
CA VAL A 185 20.98 -18.54 11.08
C VAL A 185 19.63 -17.88 11.33
N GLY A 186 18.71 -18.56 12.03
CA GLY A 186 17.43 -18.02 12.48
C GLY A 186 17.60 -16.78 13.35
N ASN A 187 18.35 -16.90 14.45
CA ASN A 187 18.61 -15.78 15.37
C ASN A 187 19.24 -14.58 14.66
N TYR A 188 20.13 -14.82 13.69
CA TYR A 188 20.73 -13.74 12.90
C TYR A 188 19.70 -13.06 11.98
N ARG A 189 18.80 -13.82 11.36
CA ARG A 189 17.71 -13.31 10.53
C ARG A 189 16.76 -12.42 11.32
N GLU A 190 16.41 -12.83 12.54
CA GLU A 190 15.63 -11.99 13.45
C GLU A 190 16.41 -10.71 13.79
N PHE A 191 17.69 -10.83 14.14
CA PHE A 191 18.54 -9.69 14.50
C PHE A 191 18.61 -8.65 13.37
N ILE A 192 18.85 -9.05 12.13
CA ILE A 192 18.95 -8.09 11.01
C ILE A 192 17.61 -7.41 10.72
N LEU A 193 16.47 -8.10 10.93
CA LEU A 193 15.16 -7.49 10.80
C LEU A 193 14.89 -6.49 11.93
N ARG A 194 15.24 -6.84 13.19
CA ARG A 194 15.18 -5.91 14.33
C ARG A 194 16.04 -4.67 14.08
N ASP A 195 17.28 -4.85 13.61
CA ASP A 195 18.21 -3.74 13.28
C ASP A 195 17.66 -2.84 12.18
N LEU A 196 17.04 -3.42 11.13
CA LEU A 196 16.35 -2.63 10.11
C LEU A 196 15.21 -1.83 10.72
N LEU A 197 14.32 -2.48 11.48
CA LEU A 197 13.16 -1.81 12.08
C LEU A 197 13.57 -0.65 13.00
N ARG A 198 14.62 -0.82 13.82
CA ARG A 198 15.14 0.25 14.69
C ARG A 198 15.59 1.50 13.93
N LYS A 199 16.07 1.36 12.69
CA LYS A 199 16.52 2.49 11.85
C LYS A 199 15.37 3.30 11.28
N TYR A 200 14.21 2.66 11.04
CA TYR A 200 13.09 3.28 10.33
C TYR A 200 11.88 3.59 11.23
N LEU A 201 11.82 3.00 12.42
CA LEU A 201 10.76 3.30 13.37
C LEU A 201 11.06 4.62 14.12
N PRO A 202 10.02 5.43 14.40
CA PRO A 202 10.15 6.58 15.30
C PRO A 202 10.71 6.16 16.66
N SER A 203 11.59 6.98 17.23
CA SER A 203 12.32 6.65 18.48
C SER A 203 11.46 6.47 19.72
N MET A 204 10.16 6.84 19.67
CA MET A 204 9.21 6.54 20.73
C MET A 204 8.89 5.04 20.81
N PHE A 205 9.10 4.29 19.72
CA PHE A 205 8.95 2.84 19.69
C PHE A 205 10.31 2.17 19.85
N SER A 206 10.33 1.14 20.68
CA SER A 206 11.46 0.24 20.82
C SER A 206 11.16 -1.09 20.14
N VAL A 207 12.22 -1.75 19.66
CA VAL A 207 12.16 -3.06 19.00
C VAL A 207 13.05 -4.03 19.76
N ALA A 208 12.49 -5.14 20.22
CA ALA A 208 13.20 -6.11 21.04
C ALA A 208 12.69 -7.54 20.79
N THR A 209 13.37 -8.55 21.35
CA THR A 209 12.81 -9.90 21.51
C THR A 209 12.37 -10.08 22.96
N GLY A 210 11.42 -10.97 23.23
CA GLY A 210 11.06 -11.30 24.60
C GLY A 210 9.61 -11.70 24.78
N PHE A 211 8.99 -11.25 25.85
CA PHE A 211 7.68 -11.72 26.28
C PHE A 211 6.70 -10.58 26.51
N ILE A 212 5.42 -10.87 26.30
CA ILE A 212 4.33 -10.06 26.82
C ILE A 212 3.97 -10.62 28.19
N GLU A 213 3.67 -9.77 29.18
CA GLU A 213 3.23 -10.22 30.50
C GLU A 213 2.05 -11.19 30.42
N GLY A 214 2.17 -12.31 31.13
CA GLY A 214 1.19 -13.41 31.12
C GLY A 214 1.24 -14.30 29.88
N PHE A 215 2.06 -13.98 28.87
CA PHE A 215 2.28 -14.84 27.70
C PHE A 215 3.46 -15.77 27.93
N SER A 216 3.30 -17.05 27.62
CA SER A 216 4.32 -18.07 27.89
C SER A 216 5.35 -18.22 26.77
N ARG A 217 5.03 -17.79 25.54
CA ARG A 217 5.92 -17.97 24.38
C ARG A 217 6.80 -16.73 24.20
N GLN A 218 8.08 -16.96 23.88
CA GLN A 218 8.97 -15.89 23.46
C GLN A 218 8.57 -15.42 22.05
N LEU A 219 8.65 -14.12 21.82
CA LEU A 219 8.36 -13.45 20.57
C LEU A 219 9.67 -13.00 19.93
N ASP A 220 9.84 -13.30 18.65
CA ASP A 220 11.04 -12.93 17.88
C ASP A 220 11.23 -11.41 17.87
N ILE A 221 10.14 -10.68 17.60
CA ILE A 221 10.13 -9.22 17.55
C ILE A 221 8.86 -8.66 18.16
N ILE A 222 9.05 -7.81 19.16
CA ILE A 222 8.02 -6.98 19.79
C ILE A 222 8.35 -5.52 19.49
N ILE A 223 7.36 -4.78 18.98
CA ILE A 223 7.42 -3.32 18.88
C ILE A 223 6.46 -2.75 19.91
N TYR A 224 6.98 -1.90 20.77
CA TYR A 224 6.21 -1.33 21.89
C TYR A 224 6.49 0.16 22.08
N ASP A 225 5.53 0.85 22.66
CA ASP A 225 5.62 2.26 23.05
C ASP A 225 6.53 2.43 24.27
N SER A 226 7.82 2.66 24.01
CA SER A 226 8.83 2.89 25.04
C SER A 226 8.84 4.31 25.60
N LEU A 227 8.08 5.23 25.02
CA LEU A 227 7.97 6.59 25.52
C LEU A 227 7.01 6.64 26.72
N ASN A 228 5.89 5.94 26.64
CA ASN A 228 4.86 5.95 27.67
C ASN A 228 4.92 4.74 28.62
N PHE A 229 5.59 3.66 28.23
CA PHE A 229 5.68 2.43 29.03
C PHE A 229 7.13 1.98 29.20
N SER A 230 7.54 1.77 30.46
CA SER A 230 8.82 1.12 30.77
C SER A 230 8.63 -0.40 30.74
N PRO A 231 9.54 -1.18 30.13
CA PRO A 231 9.54 -2.63 30.28
C PRO A 231 9.55 -3.03 31.76
N THR A 232 8.84 -4.10 32.10
CA THR A 232 8.87 -4.70 33.43
C THR A 232 10.21 -5.41 33.68
N PHE A 233 10.81 -5.94 32.62
CA PHE A 233 12.17 -6.48 32.61
C PHE A 233 12.87 -6.04 31.33
N SER A 234 14.17 -5.72 31.44
CA SER A 234 14.99 -5.33 30.30
C SER A 234 16.45 -5.68 30.57
N GLU A 235 16.99 -6.63 29.82
CA GLU A 235 18.41 -6.99 29.84
C GLU A 235 18.90 -7.24 28.41
N GLY A 236 19.78 -6.36 27.92
CA GLY A 236 20.20 -6.39 26.51
C GLY A 236 19.02 -6.24 25.55
N ASP A 237 18.85 -7.22 24.66
CA ASP A 237 17.74 -7.25 23.69
C ASP A 237 16.49 -7.99 24.22
N LEU A 238 16.55 -8.58 25.42
CA LEU A 238 15.46 -9.36 26.02
C LEU A 238 14.60 -8.48 26.93
N VAL A 239 13.31 -8.41 26.64
CA VAL A 239 12.34 -7.60 27.42
C VAL A 239 11.12 -8.40 27.88
N VAL A 240 10.48 -7.93 28.96
CA VAL A 240 9.11 -8.32 29.33
C VAL A 240 8.26 -7.05 29.35
N ILE A 241 7.20 -7.04 28.54
CA ILE A 241 6.42 -5.84 28.20
C ILE A 241 4.96 -5.99 28.64
N GLN A 242 4.38 -4.92 29.19
CA GLN A 242 2.95 -4.89 29.51
C GLN A 242 2.12 -4.88 28.22
N GLN A 243 0.96 -5.52 28.27
CA GLN A 243 0.09 -5.70 27.10
C GLN A 243 -0.29 -4.38 26.41
N GLU A 244 -0.54 -3.34 27.19
CA GLU A 244 -0.97 -2.01 26.73
C GLU A 244 0.12 -1.27 25.94
N ALA A 245 1.38 -1.63 26.14
CA ALA A 245 2.52 -1.03 25.46
C ALA A 245 2.72 -1.62 24.05
N VAL A 246 2.22 -2.83 23.78
CA VAL A 246 2.44 -3.56 22.54
C VAL A 246 1.75 -2.86 21.36
N ARG A 247 2.47 -2.72 20.25
CA ARG A 247 1.96 -2.16 18.98
C ARG A 247 2.12 -3.13 17.81
N ALA A 248 3.14 -3.98 17.85
CA ALA A 248 3.30 -5.04 16.87
C ALA A 248 3.99 -6.26 17.47
N VAL A 249 3.64 -7.43 16.93
CA VAL A 249 4.34 -8.69 17.12
C VAL A 249 4.67 -9.25 15.74
N ILE A 250 5.93 -9.60 15.52
CA ILE A 250 6.40 -10.17 14.26
C ILE A 250 7.12 -11.49 14.52
N GLU A 251 6.67 -12.52 13.83
CA GLU A 251 7.30 -13.85 13.78
C GLU A 251 8.23 -13.93 12.56
N VAL A 252 9.45 -14.44 12.75
CA VAL A 252 10.46 -14.50 11.69
C VAL A 252 10.73 -15.95 11.30
N LYS A 253 10.55 -16.27 10.02
CA LYS A 253 10.84 -17.61 9.50
C LYS A 253 11.99 -17.60 8.51
N THR A 254 12.88 -18.57 8.65
CA THR A 254 13.89 -18.85 7.63
C THR A 254 13.22 -19.24 6.31
N ASN A 255 12.34 -20.24 6.38
CA ASN A 255 11.63 -20.79 5.26
C ASN A 255 10.18 -21.04 5.69
N LEU A 256 9.21 -20.41 5.03
CA LEU A 256 7.79 -20.55 5.35
C LEU A 256 7.22 -21.84 4.77
N ASN A 257 6.50 -22.61 5.58
CA ASN A 257 5.77 -23.81 5.18
C ASN A 257 4.46 -23.92 5.97
N ALA A 258 3.63 -24.92 5.67
CA ALA A 258 2.31 -25.06 6.28
C ALA A 258 2.34 -25.22 7.80
N THR A 259 3.30 -25.99 8.32
CA THR A 259 3.43 -26.24 9.75
C THR A 259 3.77 -24.95 10.49
N ASN A 260 4.83 -24.26 10.08
CA ASN A 260 5.29 -23.07 10.79
C ASN A 260 4.43 -21.83 10.54
N LEU A 261 3.68 -21.79 9.44
CA LEU A 261 2.61 -20.81 9.23
C LEU A 261 1.47 -21.03 10.23
N PHE A 262 1.01 -22.27 10.38
CA PHE A 262 -0.07 -22.60 11.32
C PHE A 262 0.33 -22.30 12.77
N GLU A 263 1.54 -22.68 13.19
CA GLU A 263 2.07 -22.39 14.53
C GLU A 263 2.12 -20.88 14.83
N ALA A 264 2.55 -20.07 13.85
CA ALA A 264 2.57 -18.62 13.98
C ALA A 264 1.15 -18.04 14.09
N LEU A 265 0.22 -18.51 13.26
CA LEU A 265 -1.19 -18.11 13.33
C LEU A 265 -1.82 -18.47 14.69
N GLU A 266 -1.50 -19.64 15.24
CA GLU A 266 -1.94 -20.06 16.56
C GLU A 266 -1.42 -19.12 17.65
N MET A 267 -0.13 -18.81 17.64
CA MET A 267 0.47 -17.84 18.56
C MET A 267 -0.24 -16.47 18.48
N PHE A 268 -0.47 -15.94 17.27
CA PHE A 268 -1.16 -14.66 17.12
C PHE A 268 -2.61 -14.71 17.59
N HIS A 269 -3.30 -15.83 17.37
CA HIS A 269 -4.65 -16.02 17.87
C HIS A 269 -4.69 -16.04 19.39
N GLU A 270 -3.78 -16.77 20.05
CA GLU A 270 -3.64 -16.80 21.53
C GLU A 270 -3.40 -15.39 22.10
N ILE A 271 -2.48 -14.62 21.51
CA ILE A 271 -2.20 -13.23 21.91
C ILE A 271 -3.42 -12.35 21.71
N SER A 272 -4.32 -12.69 20.80
CA SER A 272 -5.49 -11.88 20.48
C SER A 272 -6.78 -12.36 21.19
N LEU A 273 -6.70 -13.39 22.03
CA LEU A 273 -7.89 -13.92 22.71
C LEU A 273 -8.48 -12.90 23.70
N PRO A 274 -9.83 -12.78 23.77
CA PRO A 274 -10.49 -11.98 24.80
C PRO A 274 -10.03 -12.39 26.21
N GLY A 275 -9.59 -11.42 27.01
CA GLY A 275 -9.11 -11.65 28.38
C GLY A 275 -7.60 -11.89 28.49
N PHE A 276 -6.91 -12.23 27.40
CA PHE A 276 -5.45 -12.12 27.36
C PHE A 276 -5.08 -10.69 27.03
N LEU A 277 -5.25 -10.25 25.78
CA LEU A 277 -4.96 -8.88 25.36
C LEU A 277 -6.28 -8.08 25.31
N SER A 278 -6.45 -7.13 26.22
CA SER A 278 -7.62 -6.25 26.28
C SER A 278 -7.40 -4.92 25.56
N THR A 279 -6.62 -4.92 24.48
CA THR A 279 -6.28 -3.65 23.82
C THR A 279 -7.47 -3.17 23.00
N ASN A 280 -8.07 -2.06 23.43
CA ASN A 280 -8.98 -1.28 22.59
C ASN A 280 -8.29 -0.88 21.26
N LEU A 281 -6.96 -0.88 21.21
CA LEU A 281 -6.14 -0.64 20.02
C LEU A 281 -5.81 -1.94 19.29
N PRO A 282 -5.78 -1.94 17.95
CA PRO A 282 -5.35 -3.08 17.19
C PRO A 282 -3.82 -3.17 17.21
N ILE A 283 -3.28 -4.38 17.29
CA ILE A 283 -1.84 -4.64 17.16
C ILE A 283 -1.52 -5.22 15.79
N PHE A 284 -0.38 -4.85 15.22
CA PHE A 284 0.10 -5.46 13.98
C PHE A 284 0.60 -6.88 14.26
N LYS A 285 0.09 -7.86 13.52
CA LYS A 285 0.50 -9.27 13.59
C LYS A 285 1.12 -9.67 12.25
N GLY A 286 2.43 -9.83 12.24
CA GLY A 286 3.21 -10.03 11.02
C GLY A 286 3.97 -11.34 11.01
N ILE A 287 3.97 -12.06 9.89
CA ILE A 287 4.96 -13.10 9.61
C ILE A 287 5.92 -12.54 8.56
N PHE A 288 7.22 -12.57 8.85
CA PHE A 288 8.26 -12.20 7.89
C PHE A 288 9.16 -13.41 7.61
N ALA A 289 9.17 -13.89 6.38
CA ALA A 289 9.97 -15.02 5.96
C ALA A 289 11.00 -14.64 4.88
N PHE A 290 12.16 -15.28 4.91
CA PHE A 290 13.24 -15.05 3.94
C PHE A 290 13.09 -15.92 2.68
N SER A 291 12.46 -17.09 2.80
CA SER A 291 12.07 -17.96 1.70
C SER A 291 10.76 -18.69 2.02
N SER A 292 10.24 -19.44 1.06
CA SER A 292 9.00 -20.20 1.21
C SER A 292 9.00 -21.45 0.32
N GLU A 293 8.33 -22.51 0.79
CA GLU A 293 7.98 -23.70 -0.01
C GLU A 293 6.74 -23.45 -0.89
N TYR A 294 5.96 -22.42 -0.59
CA TYR A 294 4.77 -22.07 -1.35
C TYR A 294 5.12 -21.49 -2.72
N VAL A 295 4.45 -22.03 -3.75
CA VAL A 295 4.61 -21.59 -5.15
C VAL A 295 3.88 -20.28 -5.42
N ASN A 296 2.76 -20.03 -4.74
CA ASN A 296 1.92 -18.84 -4.95
C ASN A 296 1.27 -18.37 -3.64
N ALA A 297 0.82 -17.11 -3.64
CA ALA A 297 0.13 -16.50 -2.51
C ALA A 297 -1.21 -17.19 -2.19
N SER A 298 -1.91 -17.74 -3.19
CA SER A 298 -3.20 -18.41 -2.99
C SER A 298 -3.09 -19.65 -2.10
N SER A 299 -2.00 -20.41 -2.17
CA SER A 299 -1.78 -21.54 -1.25
C SER A 299 -1.54 -21.08 0.20
N ILE A 300 -0.97 -19.89 0.40
CA ILE A 300 -0.83 -19.29 1.75
C ILE A 300 -2.21 -18.82 2.23
N SER A 301 -3.01 -18.21 1.35
CA SER A 301 -4.36 -17.74 1.70
C SER A 301 -5.29 -18.88 2.11
N GLU A 302 -5.18 -20.04 1.47
CA GLU A 302 -5.94 -21.24 1.84
C GLU A 302 -5.62 -21.71 3.26
N VAL A 303 -4.36 -21.72 3.67
CA VAL A 303 -3.98 -22.12 5.04
C VAL A 303 -4.50 -21.12 6.08
N ILE A 304 -4.46 -19.82 5.76
CA ILE A 304 -4.99 -18.77 6.64
C ILE A 304 -6.53 -18.89 6.75
N ASP A 305 -7.21 -19.13 5.64
CA ASP A 305 -8.66 -19.33 5.61
C ASP A 305 -9.06 -20.58 6.41
N ASP A 306 -8.39 -21.72 6.18
CA ASP A 306 -8.58 -22.96 6.94
C ASP A 306 -8.35 -22.75 8.44
N PHE A 307 -7.31 -21.99 8.83
CA PHE A 307 -7.01 -21.74 10.24
C PHE A 307 -8.19 -21.09 10.99
N TYR A 308 -8.85 -20.09 10.38
CA TYR A 308 -9.96 -19.39 11.00
C TYR A 308 -11.29 -20.13 10.87
N ASN A 309 -11.55 -20.73 9.70
CA ASN A 309 -12.89 -21.20 9.32
C ASN A 309 -13.07 -22.72 9.39
N LYS A 310 -11.99 -23.51 9.44
CA LYS A 310 -12.10 -24.96 9.53
C LYS A 310 -12.36 -25.39 10.98
N PRO A 311 -13.41 -26.19 11.24
CA PRO A 311 -13.65 -26.72 12.56
C PRO A 311 -12.51 -27.64 13.02
N TYR A 312 -12.18 -27.56 14.30
CA TYR A 312 -11.30 -28.50 15.00
C TYR A 312 -11.97 -28.97 16.28
N TYR A 313 -11.66 -30.18 16.71
CA TYR A 313 -12.25 -30.75 17.91
C TYR A 313 -11.59 -30.17 19.16
N VAL A 314 -12.39 -29.58 20.05
CA VAL A 314 -11.93 -29.07 21.34
C VAL A 314 -12.31 -30.06 22.42
N ASP A 315 -11.29 -30.76 22.94
CA ASP A 315 -11.47 -31.85 23.90
C ASP A 315 -12.19 -31.44 25.18
N SER A 316 -11.91 -30.23 25.69
CA SER A 316 -12.50 -29.68 26.91
C SER A 316 -13.98 -29.34 26.76
N LEU A 317 -14.43 -29.03 25.54
CA LEU A 317 -15.80 -28.65 25.23
C LEU A 317 -16.59 -29.79 24.57
N LYS A 318 -15.90 -30.89 24.23
CA LYS A 318 -16.44 -32.05 23.52
C LYS A 318 -17.24 -31.67 22.28
N SER A 319 -16.79 -30.63 21.58
CA SER A 319 -17.44 -30.06 20.41
C SER A 319 -16.41 -29.68 19.34
N GLU A 320 -16.87 -29.67 18.08
CA GLU A 320 -16.14 -29.00 17.02
C GLU A 320 -16.33 -27.49 17.14
N MET A 321 -15.23 -26.75 17.02
CA MET A 321 -15.22 -25.29 17.05
C MET A 321 -14.35 -24.74 15.95
N THR A 322 -14.70 -23.57 15.46
CA THR A 322 -13.82 -22.74 14.65
C THR A 322 -13.07 -21.77 15.56
N ARG A 323 -11.91 -21.28 15.11
CA ARG A 323 -11.18 -20.23 15.84
C ARG A 323 -11.92 -18.89 15.76
N ASP A 324 -12.59 -18.67 14.63
CA ASP A 324 -13.36 -17.47 14.31
C ASP A 324 -12.57 -16.15 14.38
N ILE A 325 -13.01 -15.19 13.57
CA ILE A 325 -12.57 -13.81 13.72
C ILE A 325 -13.56 -13.14 14.68
N LEU A 326 -13.14 -12.88 15.92
CA LEU A 326 -14.03 -12.45 16.99
C LEU A 326 -14.32 -10.94 16.98
N TYR A 327 -13.39 -10.13 16.48
CA TYR A 327 -13.52 -8.67 16.42
C TYR A 327 -12.74 -8.06 15.23
N LEU A 328 -12.96 -6.76 15.00
CA LEU A 328 -12.24 -6.03 13.95
C LEU A 328 -10.73 -6.04 14.23
N TYR A 329 -9.93 -6.42 13.23
CA TYR A 329 -8.47 -6.55 13.31
C TYR A 329 -7.96 -7.69 14.22
N HIS A 330 -8.81 -8.70 14.50
CA HIS A 330 -8.44 -9.91 15.24
C HIS A 330 -7.56 -10.86 14.41
N GLU A 331 -7.68 -10.82 13.09
CA GLU A 331 -6.94 -11.67 12.16
C GLU A 331 -5.46 -11.29 12.02
N ILE A 332 -4.68 -12.17 11.38
CA ILE A 332 -3.31 -11.89 10.96
C ILE A 332 -3.30 -10.63 10.10
N THR A 333 -2.35 -9.72 10.30
CA THR A 333 -2.30 -8.47 9.56
C THR A 333 -1.56 -8.62 8.23
N CYS A 334 -0.41 -9.30 8.25
CA CYS A 334 0.42 -9.47 7.08
C CYS A 334 1.28 -10.73 7.13
N VAL A 335 1.37 -11.44 6.00
CA VAL A 335 2.35 -12.51 5.79
C VAL A 335 3.21 -12.11 4.62
N CYS A 336 4.50 -11.90 4.87
CA CYS A 336 5.47 -11.49 3.86
C CYS A 336 6.56 -12.55 3.73
N VAL A 337 6.81 -12.95 2.50
CA VAL A 337 7.98 -13.73 2.08
C VAL A 337 8.77 -12.82 1.15
N ALA A 338 9.95 -12.40 1.61
CA ALA A 338 10.78 -11.42 0.90
C ALA A 338 10.98 -11.80 -0.57
N LYS A 339 10.69 -10.85 -1.48
CA LYS A 339 10.74 -11.02 -2.95
C LYS A 339 9.87 -12.12 -3.57
N GLN A 340 9.00 -12.77 -2.80
CA GLN A 340 8.18 -13.89 -3.31
C GLN A 340 6.69 -13.58 -3.19
N HIS A 341 6.18 -13.50 -1.96
CA HIS A 341 4.76 -13.40 -1.69
C HIS A 341 4.52 -12.37 -0.61
N CYS A 342 3.45 -11.58 -0.71
CA CYS A 342 2.99 -10.82 0.43
C CYS A 342 1.48 -10.76 0.42
N LEU A 343 0.88 -11.14 1.54
CA LEU A 343 -0.55 -11.09 1.78
C LEU A 343 -0.82 -10.09 2.90
N VAL A 344 -1.81 -9.23 2.71
CA VAL A 344 -2.25 -8.24 3.68
C VAL A 344 -3.75 -8.36 3.88
N THR A 345 -4.16 -8.19 5.13
CA THR A 345 -5.58 -8.16 5.46
C THR A 345 -6.09 -6.74 5.45
N GLN A 346 -7.25 -6.53 4.84
CA GLN A 346 -7.98 -5.27 4.82
C GLN A 346 -9.46 -5.52 5.03
N TYR A 347 -10.22 -4.47 5.34
CA TYR A 347 -11.67 -4.57 5.45
C TYR A 347 -12.32 -3.98 4.22
N ALA A 348 -13.24 -4.72 3.61
CA ALA A 348 -13.96 -4.28 2.42
C ALA A 348 -15.40 -4.79 2.43
N TYR A 349 -16.26 -4.09 1.68
CA TYR A 349 -17.63 -4.53 1.41
C TYR A 349 -17.65 -5.61 0.33
N LEU A 350 -18.55 -6.59 0.48
CA LEU A 350 -18.77 -7.60 -0.55
C LEU A 350 -19.21 -6.94 -1.86
N LYS A 351 -18.52 -7.26 -2.95
CA LYS A 351 -18.79 -6.72 -4.30
C LYS A 351 -18.84 -5.17 -4.34
N GLN A 352 -18.18 -4.50 -3.40
CA GLN A 352 -18.20 -3.03 -3.25
C GLN A 352 -19.60 -2.45 -2.98
N ASP A 353 -20.54 -3.26 -2.49
CA ASP A 353 -21.87 -2.81 -2.10
C ASP A 353 -21.87 -2.38 -0.63
N GLU A 354 -21.91 -1.07 -0.38
CA GLU A 354 -21.91 -0.50 0.97
C GLU A 354 -23.12 -0.94 1.83
N SER A 355 -24.14 -1.57 1.26
CA SER A 355 -25.24 -2.16 2.05
C SER A 355 -24.83 -3.46 2.74
N THR A 356 -23.81 -4.15 2.24
CA THR A 356 -23.32 -5.45 2.76
C THR A 356 -22.47 -5.32 4.03
N ASN A 357 -22.14 -6.46 4.61
CA ASN A 357 -21.25 -6.55 5.77
C ASN A 357 -19.82 -6.21 5.38
N LEU A 358 -19.14 -5.55 6.32
CA LEU A 358 -17.72 -5.25 6.21
C LEU A 358 -16.94 -6.51 6.62
N LEU A 359 -16.18 -7.07 5.68
CA LEU A 359 -15.47 -8.33 5.89
C LEU A 359 -13.95 -8.14 5.91
N PRO A 360 -13.22 -8.93 6.72
CA PRO A 360 -11.78 -9.09 6.55
C PRO A 360 -11.51 -9.85 5.24
N ILE A 361 -10.78 -9.20 4.34
CA ILE A 361 -10.35 -9.75 3.06
C ILE A 361 -8.83 -9.83 3.00
N LEU A 362 -8.34 -10.94 2.47
CA LEU A 362 -6.92 -11.17 2.26
C LEU A 362 -6.56 -10.84 0.81
N LEU A 363 -5.64 -9.90 0.66
CA LEU A 363 -5.16 -9.41 -0.62
C LEU A 363 -3.71 -9.82 -0.80
N SER A 364 -3.33 -10.33 -1.97
CA SER A 364 -1.93 -10.50 -2.33
C SER A 364 -1.42 -9.30 -3.13
N VAL A 365 -0.13 -9.01 -2.97
CA VAL A 365 0.58 -8.00 -3.76
C VAL A 365 1.62 -8.67 -4.66
N LYS A 366 1.56 -8.34 -5.94
CA LYS A 366 2.52 -8.82 -6.94
C LYS A 366 3.28 -7.65 -7.51
N ASP A 367 4.59 -7.86 -7.64
CA ASP A 367 5.46 -6.95 -8.36
C ASP A 367 5.59 -7.40 -9.82
N HIS A 368 5.67 -6.42 -10.72
CA HIS A 368 5.90 -6.66 -12.15
C HIS A 368 7.25 -6.10 -12.64
N LYS A 369 8.08 -5.53 -11.74
CA LYS A 369 9.27 -4.74 -12.10
C LYS A 369 10.58 -5.19 -11.43
N GLY A 370 10.61 -6.35 -10.79
CA GLY A 370 11.75 -6.87 -10.04
C GLY A 370 12.10 -6.09 -8.77
N LEU A 371 11.20 -5.24 -8.26
CA LEU A 371 11.35 -4.51 -7.00
C LEU A 371 10.71 -5.31 -5.86
N ASP A 372 11.34 -5.34 -4.68
CA ASP A 372 10.74 -6.00 -3.52
C ASP A 372 9.61 -5.14 -2.92
N ILE A 373 8.45 -5.22 -3.56
CA ILE A 373 7.23 -4.55 -3.12
C ILE A 373 6.61 -5.26 -1.92
N GLN A 374 6.92 -6.55 -1.74
CA GLN A 374 6.41 -7.39 -0.67
C GLN A 374 6.89 -6.87 0.70
N THR A 375 8.19 -6.65 0.84
CA THR A 375 8.79 -6.11 2.07
C THR A 375 8.32 -4.68 2.32
N ALA A 376 8.22 -3.86 1.27
CA ALA A 376 7.71 -2.50 1.40
C ALA A 376 6.24 -2.46 1.83
N THR A 377 5.42 -3.39 1.32
CA THR A 377 4.02 -3.55 1.72
C THR A 377 3.94 -3.97 3.19
N PHE A 378 4.76 -4.92 3.63
CA PHE A 378 4.85 -5.33 5.03
C PHE A 378 5.18 -4.15 5.96
N LEU A 379 6.25 -3.40 5.64
CA LEU A 379 6.67 -2.25 6.45
C LEU A 379 5.64 -1.11 6.43
N SER A 380 5.07 -0.80 5.26
CA SER A 380 4.00 0.20 5.18
C SER A 380 2.81 -0.20 6.02
N ARG A 381 2.46 -1.49 6.05
CA ARG A 381 1.30 -1.98 6.78
C ARG A 381 1.57 -2.05 8.28
N LEU A 382 2.80 -2.33 8.70
CA LEU A 382 3.25 -2.17 10.07
C LEU A 382 3.11 -0.72 10.55
N PHE A 383 3.54 0.25 9.75
CA PHE A 383 3.53 1.66 10.14
C PHE A 383 2.14 2.24 10.38
N ASP A 384 1.12 1.73 9.69
CA ASP A 384 -0.27 2.15 9.96
C ASP A 384 -0.66 1.90 11.43
N TYR A 385 -0.18 0.82 12.04
CA TYR A 385 -0.51 0.40 13.41
C TYR A 385 0.31 1.12 14.49
N LEU A 386 1.27 1.97 14.10
CA LEU A 386 2.03 2.76 15.05
C LEU A 386 1.26 4.01 15.43
N ASP A 387 1.18 4.32 16.71
CA ASP A 387 0.48 5.52 17.18
C ASP A 387 1.36 6.76 17.02
N VAL A 388 1.34 7.35 15.83
CA VAL A 388 1.99 8.63 15.55
C VAL A 388 1.01 9.59 14.89
N GLY A 389 1.24 10.90 15.07
CA GLY A 389 0.35 11.92 14.53
C GLY A 389 0.30 11.95 12.99
N TYR A 390 -0.77 12.54 12.45
CA TYR A 390 -1.09 12.61 11.02
C TYR A 390 0.10 12.91 10.10
N TYR A 391 0.85 13.99 10.37
CA TYR A 391 1.97 14.39 9.52
C TYR A 391 3.14 13.40 9.55
N ALA A 392 3.42 12.82 10.72
CA ALA A 392 4.48 11.82 10.88
C ALA A 392 4.12 10.51 10.15
N LYS A 393 2.85 10.06 10.27
CA LYS A 393 2.32 8.93 9.50
C LYS A 393 2.43 9.21 8.02
N LYS A 394 1.89 10.34 7.56
CA LYS A 394 1.89 10.69 6.14
C LYS A 394 3.31 10.73 5.59
N SER A 395 4.27 11.36 6.25
CA SER A 395 5.66 11.43 5.75
C SER A 395 6.31 10.03 5.63
N SER A 396 6.24 9.23 6.70
CA SER A 396 6.90 7.92 6.77
C SER A 396 6.22 6.89 5.85
N ILE A 397 4.89 6.88 5.82
CA ILE A 397 4.07 6.00 4.98
C ILE A 397 4.12 6.44 3.52
N TRP A 398 4.22 7.74 3.21
CA TRP A 398 4.18 8.25 1.84
C TRP A 398 5.25 7.61 0.96
N ASN A 399 6.46 7.44 1.49
CA ASN A 399 7.54 6.87 0.71
C ASN A 399 7.32 5.38 0.41
N PHE A 400 6.94 4.56 1.40
CA PHE A 400 6.60 3.16 1.17
C PHE A 400 5.32 3.00 0.31
N SER A 401 4.33 3.86 0.53
CA SER A 401 3.10 3.90 -0.27
C SER A 401 3.35 4.27 -1.73
N ASN A 402 4.33 5.12 -2.03
CA ASN A 402 4.70 5.45 -3.40
C ASN A 402 5.31 4.26 -4.14
N LEU A 403 6.04 3.40 -3.43
CA LEU A 403 6.53 2.13 -3.99
C LEU A 403 5.34 1.24 -4.35
N ILE A 404 4.44 1.01 -3.39
CA ILE A 404 3.23 0.20 -3.56
C ILE A 404 2.37 0.72 -4.73
N ARG A 405 2.02 2.01 -4.76
CA ARG A 405 1.12 2.56 -5.78
C ARG A 405 1.64 2.51 -7.21
N SER A 406 2.94 2.31 -7.41
CA SER A 406 3.56 2.46 -8.71
C SER A 406 3.86 1.17 -9.46
N SER A 407 3.88 0.05 -8.75
CA SER A 407 4.29 -1.24 -9.29
C SER A 407 3.49 -2.44 -8.74
N THR A 408 2.40 -2.21 -8.00
CA THR A 408 1.63 -3.30 -7.38
C THR A 408 0.41 -3.67 -8.19
N GLU A 409 0.32 -4.94 -8.57
CA GLU A 409 -0.98 -5.57 -8.81
C GLU A 409 -1.49 -6.11 -7.47
N VAL A 410 -2.72 -5.73 -7.11
CA VAL A 410 -3.38 -6.22 -5.91
C VAL A 410 -4.43 -7.23 -6.35
N GLN A 411 -4.34 -8.45 -5.85
CA GLN A 411 -5.30 -9.51 -6.13
C GLN A 411 -6.06 -9.87 -4.86
N LEU A 412 -7.39 -9.98 -4.95
CA LEU A 412 -8.20 -10.57 -3.88
C LEU A 412 -7.99 -12.07 -3.87
N GLU A 413 -7.48 -12.60 -2.76
CA GLU A 413 -7.26 -14.03 -2.56
C GLU A 413 -8.45 -14.69 -1.88
N LYS A 414 -8.90 -14.14 -0.74
CA LYS A 414 -9.98 -14.72 0.08
C LYS A 414 -10.74 -13.65 0.86
N ALA A 415 -12.02 -13.90 1.12
CA ALA A 415 -12.71 -13.31 2.28
C ALA A 415 -12.52 -14.27 3.45
N LEU A 416 -12.02 -13.80 4.59
CA LEU A 416 -11.67 -14.65 5.74
C LEU A 416 -12.86 -14.94 6.65
N ALA A 417 -14.04 -14.43 6.31
CA ALA A 417 -15.27 -14.66 7.06
C ALA A 417 -16.46 -14.79 6.10
N SER A 418 -17.56 -15.39 6.59
CA SER A 418 -18.79 -15.54 5.83
C SER A 418 -19.45 -14.19 5.53
N ALA A 419 -20.34 -14.14 4.54
CA ALA A 419 -21.07 -12.92 4.18
C ALA A 419 -21.92 -12.35 5.33
N GLU A 420 -22.37 -13.22 6.24
CA GLU A 420 -23.17 -12.88 7.41
C GLU A 420 -22.32 -12.62 8.66
N TRP A 421 -20.99 -12.55 8.53
CA TRP A 421 -20.10 -12.36 9.66
C TRP A 421 -20.31 -11.01 10.34
N ILE A 422 -20.40 -11.04 11.66
CA ILE A 422 -20.54 -9.90 12.55
C ILE A 422 -19.52 -10.10 13.70
N PRO A 423 -18.65 -9.12 13.99
CA PRO A 423 -17.81 -9.10 15.19
C PRO A 423 -18.60 -9.45 16.46
N ARG A 424 -18.14 -10.47 17.21
CA ARG A 424 -18.83 -11.01 18.39
C ARG A 424 -18.66 -10.14 19.64
N THR A 425 -17.49 -9.51 19.84
CA THR A 425 -17.24 -8.68 21.04
C THR A 425 -17.49 -7.20 20.77
N LEU A 426 -18.38 -6.63 21.59
CA LEU A 426 -18.86 -5.25 21.50
C LEU A 426 -17.99 -4.31 22.34
N ILE A 427 -16.84 -3.88 21.82
CA ILE A 427 -16.18 -2.71 22.41
C ILE A 427 -17.02 -1.48 22.03
N GLY A 428 -17.64 -0.83 23.03
CA GLY A 428 -18.21 0.52 22.98
C GLY A 428 -19.49 0.72 22.16
N HIS A 429 -19.95 -0.23 21.32
CA HIS A 429 -21.10 0.02 20.44
C HIS A 429 -21.99 -1.22 20.21
N LYS A 430 -23.20 -0.99 19.68
CA LYS A 430 -24.20 -2.03 19.36
C LYS A 430 -23.68 -3.13 18.42
N GLY A 431 -24.33 -4.29 18.43
CA GLY A 431 -24.00 -5.44 17.57
C GLY A 431 -24.60 -5.39 16.17
N ASP A 432 -24.88 -4.20 15.63
CA ASP A 432 -25.51 -4.02 14.32
C ASP A 432 -24.50 -3.53 13.24
N HIS A 433 -24.89 -3.68 11.97
CA HIS A 433 -24.04 -3.33 10.82
C HIS A 433 -23.65 -1.85 10.78
N ALA A 434 -24.53 -0.94 11.19
CA ALA A 434 -24.24 0.49 11.17
C ALA A 434 -23.14 0.84 12.18
N SER A 435 -23.25 0.27 13.38
CA SER A 435 -22.25 0.41 14.44
C SER A 435 -20.88 -0.14 14.04
N ILE A 436 -20.81 -1.28 13.34
CA ILE A 436 -19.54 -1.83 12.84
C ILE A 436 -18.87 -0.89 11.84
N LYS A 437 -19.66 -0.27 10.95
CA LYS A 437 -19.15 0.69 9.97
C LYS A 437 -18.60 1.95 10.66
N GLU A 438 -19.29 2.47 11.68
CA GLU A 438 -18.80 3.62 12.45
C GLU A 438 -17.51 3.29 13.23
N ARG A 439 -17.44 2.12 13.88
CA ARG A 439 -16.19 1.64 14.51
C ARG A 439 -15.06 1.58 13.52
N HIS A 440 -15.29 0.96 12.36
CA HIS A 440 -14.26 0.85 11.33
C HIS A 440 -13.78 2.23 10.84
N LYS A 441 -14.68 3.21 10.71
CA LYS A 441 -14.30 4.60 10.40
C LYS A 441 -13.39 5.20 11.47
N LEU A 442 -13.65 4.95 12.76
CA LEU A 442 -12.77 5.39 13.85
C LEU A 442 -11.38 4.74 13.73
N PHE A 443 -11.32 3.43 13.46
CA PHE A 443 -10.05 2.75 13.20
C PHE A 443 -9.31 3.37 12.01
N ILE A 444 -9.98 3.66 10.90
CA ILE A 444 -9.37 4.32 9.74
C ILE A 444 -8.78 5.67 10.12
N LYS A 445 -9.50 6.50 10.88
CA LYS A 445 -9.00 7.80 11.37
C LYS A 445 -7.74 7.62 12.21
N TRP A 446 -7.72 6.64 13.10
CA TRP A 446 -6.56 6.32 13.94
C TRP A 446 -5.37 5.78 13.11
N PHE A 447 -5.61 4.86 12.17
CA PHE A 447 -4.58 4.37 11.25
C PHE A 447 -3.96 5.49 10.41
N ARG A 448 -4.72 6.55 10.11
CA ARG A 448 -4.23 7.76 9.43
C ARG A 448 -3.61 8.80 10.36
N GLY A 449 -3.70 8.61 11.68
CA GLY A 449 -3.21 9.55 12.70
C GLY A 449 -4.04 10.83 12.78
N GLU A 450 -5.27 10.81 12.26
CA GLU A 450 -6.23 11.92 12.30
C GLU A 450 -6.82 12.12 13.70
N ILE A 451 -6.82 11.05 14.51
CA ILE A 451 -7.16 11.06 15.93
C ILE A 451 -6.06 10.35 16.71
N SER A 452 -5.79 10.82 17.93
CA SER A 452 -4.87 10.20 18.87
C SER A 452 -5.43 8.91 19.45
N THR A 453 -4.56 8.04 19.98
CA THR A 453 -5.00 6.89 20.80
C THR A 453 -5.92 7.30 21.95
N ALA A 454 -5.66 8.42 22.61
CA ALA A 454 -6.48 8.88 23.72
C ALA A 454 -7.92 9.20 23.26
N GLU A 455 -8.07 9.91 22.14
CA GLU A 455 -9.39 10.21 21.55
C GLU A 455 -10.09 8.93 21.07
N PHE A 456 -9.35 8.04 20.42
CA PHE A 456 -9.86 6.76 19.96
C PHE A 456 -10.38 5.92 21.13
N ILE A 457 -9.60 5.73 22.20
CA ILE A 457 -10.03 4.97 23.38
C ILE A 457 -11.25 5.63 24.05
N LYS A 458 -11.26 6.96 24.21
CA LYS A 458 -12.38 7.69 24.84
C LYS A 458 -13.69 7.52 24.06
N SER A 459 -13.64 7.47 22.72
CA SER A 459 -14.86 7.23 21.92
C SER A 459 -15.55 5.90 22.23
N PHE A 460 -14.83 4.89 22.72
CA PHE A 460 -15.45 3.62 23.14
C PHE A 460 -16.00 3.63 24.57
N ILE A 461 -15.53 4.56 25.41
CA ILE A 461 -15.94 4.69 26.82
C ILE A 461 -17.21 5.52 26.94
N GLU A 462 -17.30 6.62 26.20
CA GLU A 462 -18.45 7.54 26.22
C GLU A 462 -19.74 6.90 25.68
N GLU A 463 -19.62 5.81 24.92
CA GLU A 463 -20.76 5.08 24.34
C GLU A 463 -21.18 3.83 25.14
N ARG A 464 -20.49 3.49 26.24
CA ARG A 464 -21.03 2.49 27.18
C ARG A 464 -22.21 3.12 27.92
N PRO A 465 -23.43 2.54 27.88
CA PRO A 465 -24.48 2.98 28.78
C PRO A 465 -23.94 2.83 30.20
N VAL A 466 -24.08 3.87 31.01
CA VAL A 466 -23.93 3.76 32.47
C VAL A 466 -24.96 2.71 32.90
N GLU A 467 -24.50 1.49 33.17
CA GLU A 467 -25.34 0.54 33.89
C GLU A 467 -25.65 1.21 35.23
N GLY A 468 -26.92 1.58 35.40
CA GLY A 468 -27.41 2.29 36.57
C GLY A 468 -27.09 1.54 37.86
N GLY A 469 -26.72 2.29 38.89
CA GLY A 469 -26.57 1.78 40.25
C GLY A 469 -27.87 1.41 40.93
#